data_AF-A0A7R9B1Z8-F1
#
_entry.id   AF-A0A7R9B1Z8-F1
#
_cell.length_a   1.000
_cell.length_b   1.000
_cell.length_c   1.000
_cell.angle_alpha   90.00
_cell.angle_beta   90.00
_cell.angle_gamma   90.00
#
_symmetry.space_group_name_H-M   'P 1'
#
loop_
_entity.id
_entity.type
_entity.pdbx_description
1 polymer ?
#
loop_
_entity_poly.entity_id
_entity_poly.type
_entity_poly.pdbx_seq_one_letter_code
_entity_poly.pdbx_strand_id
1 'polypeptide(L)'
;MFDALMYSDQLSSSVSEDDLDYETEHDQRRRMLAATDPVHTIVLRDYLQTQLTELHQQLGTSQFEQLVQTVDVETLSQARLYVIM
;
A
#
# COMPACT_ATOMS: atom_id res chain seq x y z
N MET A 1 17.78 -50.32 7.84
CA MET A 1 17.66 -50.39 9.31
C MET A 1 18.83 -49.60 9.87
N PHE A 2 18.51 -48.44 10.45
CA PHE A 2 19.32 -47.43 11.15
C PHE A 2 20.47 -46.75 10.42
N ASP A 3 20.17 -45.51 10.00
CA ASP A 3 21.10 -44.43 9.68
C ASP A 3 21.63 -43.87 11.01
N ALA A 4 22.92 -44.05 11.28
CA ALA A 4 23.55 -43.62 12.52
C ALA A 4 24.23 -42.27 12.29
N LEU A 5 23.51 -41.20 12.62
CA LEU A 5 24.05 -39.84 12.65
C LEU A 5 25.17 -39.79 13.70
N MET A 6 26.42 -39.69 13.23
CA MET A 6 27.61 -39.42 14.05
C MET A 6 27.50 -38.02 14.67
N TYR A 7 27.02 -37.95 15.91
CA TYR A 7 27.28 -36.82 16.79
C TYR A 7 28.77 -36.84 17.15
N SER A 8 29.58 -36.12 16.36
CA SER A 8 30.91 -35.73 16.80
C SER A 8 30.78 -34.44 17.60
N ASP A 9 30.70 -34.65 18.91
CA ASP A 9 30.89 -33.67 19.97
C ASP A 9 32.28 -33.04 19.85
N GLN A 10 32.42 -32.04 18.99
CA GLN A 10 33.54 -31.11 18.99
C GLN A 10 33.03 -29.69 18.78
N LEU A 11 32.63 -29.11 19.91
CA LEU A 11 32.79 -27.71 20.29
C LEU A 11 33.71 -26.91 19.34
N SER A 12 33.14 -26.32 18.29
CA SER A 12 33.79 -25.31 17.47
C SER A 12 32.81 -24.21 17.16
N SER A 13 32.87 -23.18 18.02
CA SER A 13 32.78 -21.75 17.70
C SER A 13 31.61 -21.24 16.84
N SER A 14 31.05 -20.12 17.30
CA SER A 14 30.17 -19.18 16.56
C SER A 14 28.79 -19.75 16.25
N VAL A 15 27.69 -19.24 16.79
CA VAL A 15 27.16 -17.88 16.69
C VAL A 15 26.18 -17.72 17.88
N SER A 16 26.43 -16.87 18.88
CA SER A 16 25.87 -15.51 19.00
C SER A 16 24.62 -15.25 18.14
N GLU A 17 23.57 -14.67 18.73
CA GLU A 17 22.43 -14.05 18.02
C GLU A 17 21.23 -14.97 17.64
N ASP A 18 20.72 -15.75 18.60
CA ASP A 18 19.47 -16.56 18.48
C ASP A 18 18.17 -15.72 18.40
N ASP A 19 18.24 -14.49 17.88
CA ASP A 19 17.08 -13.63 17.59
C ASP A 19 17.36 -12.69 16.40
N LEU A 20 18.31 -13.04 15.52
CA LEU A 20 18.29 -12.49 14.18
C LEU A 20 17.20 -13.24 13.42
N ASP A 21 16.00 -12.66 13.39
CA ASP A 21 15.00 -12.94 12.37
C ASP A 21 15.66 -12.74 11.00
N TYR A 22 16.31 -13.78 10.49
CA TYR A 22 16.92 -13.77 9.17
C TYR A 22 15.79 -13.64 8.16
N GLU A 23 15.65 -12.45 7.61
CA GLU A 23 14.67 -12.17 6.57
C GLU A 23 14.87 -13.16 5.41
N THR A 24 13.81 -13.92 5.09
CA THR A 24 13.89 -14.85 3.97
C THR A 24 13.79 -14.09 2.65
N GLU A 25 14.30 -14.67 1.55
CA GLU A 25 14.08 -14.07 0.21
C GLU A 25 12.58 -13.93 -0.12
N HIS A 26 11.73 -14.78 0.45
CA HIS A 26 10.29 -14.68 0.30
C HIS A 26 9.74 -13.43 1.01
N ASP A 27 10.26 -13.10 2.19
CA ASP A 27 9.90 -11.87 2.92
C ASP A 27 10.32 -10.62 2.16
N GLN A 28 11.53 -10.65 1.58
CA GLN A 28 12.02 -9.58 0.73
C GLN A 28 11.09 -9.38 -0.49
N ARG A 29 10.70 -10.47 -1.17
CA ARG A 29 9.77 -10.41 -2.30
C ARG A 29 8.39 -9.88 -1.89
N ARG A 30 7.85 -10.30 -0.75
CA ARG A 30 6.59 -9.78 -0.21
C ARG A 30 6.66 -8.29 0.05
N ARG A 31 7.75 -7.81 0.66
CA ARG A 31 7.95 -6.38 0.93
C ARG A 31 8.07 -5.57 -0.37
N MET A 32 8.80 -6.09 -1.36
CA MET A 32 8.91 -5.44 -2.67
C MET A 32 7.54 -5.32 -3.36
N LEU A 33 6.73 -6.38 -3.33
CA LEU A 33 5.37 -6.34 -3.89
C LEU A 33 4.46 -5.36 -3.13
N ALA A 34 4.53 -5.34 -1.79
CA ALA A 34 3.78 -4.38 -0.98
C ALA A 34 4.22 -2.94 -1.28
N ALA A 35 5.51 -2.69 -1.51
CA ALA A 35 6.02 -1.36 -1.87
C ALA A 35 5.53 -0.89 -3.25
N THR A 36 5.15 -1.81 -4.14
CA THR A 36 4.54 -1.48 -5.44
C THR A 36 3.03 -1.26 -5.37
N ASP A 37 2.40 -1.49 -4.20
CA ASP A 37 0.97 -1.29 -4.05
C ASP A 37 0.62 0.21 -4.14
N PRO A 38 -0.30 0.62 -5.03
CA PRO A 38 -0.77 2.00 -5.13
C PRO A 38 -1.31 2.55 -3.80
N VAL A 39 -1.88 1.70 -2.93
CA VAL A 39 -2.38 2.12 -1.61
C VAL A 39 -1.27 2.63 -0.70
N HIS A 40 -0.04 2.15 -0.89
CA HIS A 40 1.13 2.55 -0.10
C HIS A 40 1.95 3.67 -0.76
N THR A 41 1.69 4.00 -2.03
CA THR A 41 2.49 4.94 -2.82
C THR A 41 1.73 6.19 -3.26
N ILE A 42 0.41 6.12 -3.34
CA ILE A 42 -0.44 7.22 -3.81
C ILE A 42 -1.02 7.99 -2.63
N VAL A 43 -0.83 9.31 -2.65
CA VAL A 43 -1.53 10.21 -1.72
C VAL A 43 -3.00 10.29 -2.13
N LEU A 44 -3.88 9.72 -1.30
CA LEU A 44 -5.31 9.61 -1.59
C LEU A 44 -5.96 10.97 -1.94
N ARG A 45 -5.56 12.03 -1.23
CA ARG A 45 -6.07 13.40 -1.46
C ARG A 45 -5.76 13.86 -2.90
N ASP A 46 -4.51 13.72 -3.32
CA ASP A 46 -4.04 14.19 -4.62
C ASP A 46 -4.67 13.36 -5.74
N TYR A 47 -4.80 12.05 -5.51
CA TYR A 47 -5.50 11.15 -6.41
C TYR A 47 -6.97 11.55 -6.57
N LEU A 48 -7.69 11.79 -5.48
CA LEU A 48 -9.09 12.20 -5.50
C LEU A 48 -9.28 13.54 -6.23
N GLN A 49 -8.39 14.50 -6.00
CA GLN A 49 -8.40 15.77 -6.73
C GLN A 49 -8.18 15.58 -8.24
N THR A 50 -7.21 14.75 -8.61
CA THR A 50 -6.89 14.46 -10.01
C THR A 50 -8.10 13.81 -10.70
N GLN A 51 -8.67 12.79 -10.08
CA GLN A 51 -9.84 12.08 -10.62
C GLN A 51 -11.06 12.99 -10.77
N LEU A 52 -11.34 13.87 -9.81
CA LEU A 52 -12.45 14.83 -9.93
C LEU A 52 -12.20 15.88 -11.01
N THR A 53 -10.94 16.31 -11.16
CA THR A 53 -10.56 17.27 -12.21
C THR A 53 -10.69 16.65 -13.60
N GLU A 54 -10.22 15.42 -13.79
CA GLU A 54 -10.38 14.66 -15.03
C GLU A 54 -11.85 14.43 -15.35
N LEU A 55 -12.66 14.06 -14.35
CA LEU A 55 -14.10 13.88 -14.50
C LEU A 55 -14.79 15.19 -14.94
N HIS A 56 -14.45 16.32 -14.32
CA HIS A 56 -14.98 17.63 -14.71
C HIS A 56 -14.60 17.99 -16.16
N GLN A 57 -13.36 17.72 -16.58
CA GLN A 57 -12.91 17.95 -17.96
C GLN A 57 -13.63 17.06 -18.98
N GLN A 58 -13.91 15.81 -18.63
CA GLN A 58 -14.57 14.85 -19.53
C GLN A 58 -16.06 15.15 -19.72
N LEU A 59 -16.79 15.51 -18.64
CA LEU A 59 -18.22 15.80 -18.72
C LEU A 59 -18.51 17.24 -19.19
N GLY A 60 -17.58 18.16 -18.94
CA GLY A 60 -17.81 19.59 -19.08
C GLY A 60 -18.58 20.19 -17.90
N THR A 61 -18.46 21.51 -17.73
CA THR A 61 -18.90 22.23 -16.52
C THR A 61 -20.39 22.06 -16.22
N SER A 62 -21.26 22.15 -17.23
CA SER A 62 -22.72 22.08 -17.02
C SER A 62 -23.18 20.71 -16.52
N GLN A 63 -22.68 19.62 -17.11
CA GLN A 63 -23.06 18.27 -16.70
C GLN A 63 -22.43 17.90 -15.35
N PHE A 64 -21.20 18.35 -15.09
CA PHE A 64 -20.55 18.13 -13.82
C PHE A 64 -21.27 18.85 -12.67
N GLU A 65 -21.69 20.11 -12.86
CA GLU A 65 -22.48 20.84 -11.86
C GLU A 65 -23.80 20.13 -11.55
N GLN A 66 -24.49 19.60 -12.56
CA GLN A 66 -25.70 18.79 -12.37
C GLN A 66 -25.41 17.51 -11.58
N LEU A 67 -24.32 16.82 -11.88
CA LEU A 67 -23.89 15.63 -11.13
C LEU A 67 -23.61 15.97 -9.67
N VAL A 68 -22.87 17.05 -9.42
CA VAL A 68 -22.54 17.54 -8.07
C VAL A 68 -23.80 17.85 -7.26
N GLN A 69 -24.87 18.34 -7.89
CA GLN A 69 -26.17 18.57 -7.21
C GLN A 69 -26.91 17.27 -6.82
N THR A 70 -26.55 16.11 -7.38
CA THR A 70 -27.13 14.83 -6.98
C THR A 70 -26.44 14.22 -5.76
N VAL A 71 -25.25 14.73 -5.41
CA VAL A 71 -24.48 14.30 -4.24
C VAL A 71 -25.06 14.95 -2.99
N ASP A 72 -25.14 14.16 -1.92
CA ASP A 72 -25.58 14.65 -0.62
C ASP A 72 -24.73 15.85 -0.13
N VAL A 73 -25.39 16.82 0.50
CA VAL A 73 -24.81 18.11 0.90
C VAL A 73 -23.66 17.91 1.90
N GLU A 74 -23.77 16.95 2.83
CA GLU A 74 -22.72 16.66 3.80
C GLU A 74 -21.48 16.08 3.10
N THR A 75 -21.69 15.12 2.21
CA THR A 75 -20.61 14.48 1.44
C THR A 75 -19.87 15.51 0.57
N LEU A 76 -20.62 16.40 -0.08
CA LEU A 76 -20.10 17.45 -0.94
C LEU A 76 -19.32 18.50 -0.13
N SER A 77 -19.82 18.86 1.05
CA SER A 77 -19.13 19.75 1.99
C SER A 77 -17.78 19.16 2.42
N GLN A 78 -17.76 17.87 2.80
CA GLN A 78 -16.51 17.18 3.15
C GLN A 78 -15.54 17.13 1.97
N ALA A 79 -16.03 16.81 0.76
CA ALA A 79 -15.19 16.76 -0.42
C ALA A 79 -14.51 18.12 -0.74
N ARG A 80 -15.22 19.25 -0.53
CA ARG A 80 -14.67 20.61 -0.71
C ARG A 80 -13.56 20.96 0.29
N LEU A 81 -13.44 20.27 1.43
CA LEU A 81 -12.34 20.48 2.37
C LEU A 81 -11.01 19.91 1.85
N TYR A 82 -11.10 18.87 1.01
CA TYR A 82 -9.92 18.14 0.53
C TYR A 82 -9.58 18.46 -0.92
N VAL A 83 -10.57 18.81 -1.73
CA VAL A 83 -10.44 19.07 -3.16
C VAL A 83 -10.94 20.47 -3.53
N ILE A 84 -10.14 21.16 -4.32
CA ILE A 84 -10.54 22.40 -4.98
C ILE A 84 -11.35 22.00 -6.21
N MET A 85 -12.66 22.19 -6.14
CA MET A 85 -13.61 21.99 -7.25
C MET A 85 -13.80 23.27 -8.04
#